data_AF-A0AAJ4MTN4-F1
#
_entry.id   AF-A0AAJ4MTN4-F1
#
_cell.length_a   1.000
_cell.length_b   1.000
_cell.length_c   1.000
_cell.angle_alpha   90.00
_cell.angle_beta   90.00
_cell.angle_gamma   90.00
#
_symmetry.space_group_name_H-M   'P 1'
#
loop_
_entity.id
_entity.type
_entity.pdbx_description
1 polymer ?
#
loop_
_entity_poly.entity_id
_entity_poly.type
_entity_poly.pdbx_seq_one_letter_code
_entity_poly.pdbx_strand_id
1 'polypeptide(L)'
;MNASMTTLRKNLIIAMSVLGMGAASLTVHAQEAAASAPAASTKMQHDGHRGQHRGGNPAERMAKYQARLHDKLKLTAAQEPAWATFTAANAPKKPMGDWKAKREAMAKLSAPERMEQWIAMSKERIASQESRLASLKTFYAVLTPEQKKVFDDSVPGGKHGGHRGGHHGMHQQPKAG
;
A
#
# COMPACT_ATOMS: atom_id res chain seq x y z
N MET A 1 36.98 40.93 -1.64
CA MET A 1 36.21 40.96 -2.90
C MET A 1 35.65 39.54 -3.08
N ASN A 2 34.49 39.25 -2.49
CA ASN A 2 33.14 39.23 -3.11
C ASN A 2 33.01 38.05 -4.10
N ALA A 3 32.03 37.16 -4.09
CA ALA A 3 30.83 36.91 -3.28
C ALA A 3 30.28 35.51 -3.66
N SER A 4 29.36 35.00 -2.84
CA SER A 4 28.45 33.85 -3.06
C SER A 4 27.82 33.75 -4.45
N MET A 5 27.35 32.54 -4.83
CA MET A 5 25.94 32.23 -5.15
C MET A 5 25.80 30.78 -5.71
N THR A 6 25.38 29.81 -4.89
CA THR A 6 24.02 29.21 -4.84
C THR A 6 23.45 28.59 -6.12
N THR A 7 23.38 27.24 -6.11
CA THR A 7 22.26 26.36 -6.52
C THR A 7 21.35 26.72 -7.70
N LEU A 8 21.21 25.77 -8.65
CA LEU A 8 19.98 25.65 -9.46
C LEU A 8 19.67 24.19 -9.79
N ARG A 9 18.61 23.64 -9.17
CA ARG A 9 18.00 22.34 -9.53
C ARG A 9 16.89 22.61 -10.56
N LYS A 10 16.93 21.95 -11.71
CA LYS A 10 15.89 21.99 -12.76
C LYS A 10 15.04 20.73 -12.68
N ASN A 11 13.74 20.86 -12.37
CA ASN A 11 12.76 19.79 -12.48
C ASN A 11 11.79 20.10 -13.62
N LEU A 12 11.57 19.15 -14.53
CA LEU A 12 10.54 19.21 -15.57
C LEU A 12 9.64 17.97 -15.44
N ILE A 13 8.33 18.15 -15.33
CA ILE A 13 7.33 17.07 -15.23
C ILE A 13 6.36 17.23 -16.40
N ILE A 14 6.10 16.14 -17.12
CA ILE A 14 5.01 16.01 -18.10
C ILE A 14 4.15 14.83 -17.64
N ALA A 15 2.87 15.11 -17.36
CA ALA A 15 1.86 14.11 -17.00
C ALA A 15 0.79 14.08 -18.10
N MET A 16 0.48 12.89 -18.62
CA MET A 16 -0.76 12.64 -19.33
C MET A 16 -1.35 11.32 -18.87
N SER A 17 -2.56 11.39 -18.34
CA SER A 17 -3.41 10.28 -17.95
C SER A 17 -4.53 10.16 -18.98
N VAL A 18 -4.76 8.97 -19.53
CA VAL A 18 -5.99 8.67 -20.28
C VAL A 18 -6.62 7.43 -19.69
N LEU A 19 -7.86 7.61 -19.23
CA LEU A 19 -8.77 6.60 -18.67
C LEU A 19 -9.70 6.16 -19.81
N GLY A 20 -9.78 4.85 -20.06
CA GLY A 20 -10.73 4.27 -21.01
C GLY A 20 -11.46 3.10 -20.36
N MET A 21 -12.77 3.25 -20.17
CA MET A 21 -13.69 2.26 -19.59
C MET A 21 -14.63 1.82 -20.72
N GLY A 22 -14.82 0.51 -20.92
CA GLY A 22 -15.72 -0.03 -21.94
C GLY A 22 -16.33 -1.36 -21.48
N ALA A 23 -17.65 -1.42 -21.47
CA ALA A 23 -18.49 -2.54 -21.10
C ALA A 23 -19.30 -3.02 -22.31
N ALA A 24 -19.60 -4.32 -22.41
CA ALA A 24 -20.81 -4.87 -23.04
C ALA A 24 -20.93 -6.38 -22.78
N SER A 25 -22.18 -6.81 -22.56
CA SER A 25 -22.64 -8.15 -22.17
C SER A 25 -23.35 -8.88 -23.33
N LEU A 26 -23.65 -10.18 -23.16
CA LEU A 26 -24.87 -10.96 -23.57
C LEU A 26 -24.51 -12.39 -24.06
N THR A 27 -24.76 -13.43 -23.25
CA THR A 27 -25.92 -14.38 -23.21
C THR A 27 -25.79 -15.63 -24.11
N VAL A 28 -25.86 -16.82 -23.49
CA VAL A 28 -26.33 -18.08 -24.10
C VAL A 28 -27.23 -18.79 -23.10
N HIS A 29 -28.41 -19.23 -23.55
CA HIS A 29 -29.44 -19.96 -22.81
C HIS A 29 -29.25 -21.50 -22.92
N ALA A 30 -29.39 -22.17 -21.76
CA ALA A 30 -30.05 -23.45 -21.42
C ALA A 30 -30.18 -24.63 -22.42
N GLN A 31 -29.79 -25.84 -21.97
CA GLN A 31 -30.67 -27.03 -22.02
C GLN A 31 -30.42 -27.97 -20.83
N GLU A 32 -31.53 -28.42 -20.27
CA GLU A 32 -31.75 -29.19 -19.04
C GLU A 32 -31.83 -30.71 -19.33
N ALA A 33 -31.37 -31.54 -18.39
CA ALA A 33 -32.07 -32.73 -17.87
C ALA A 33 -31.12 -33.69 -17.12
N ALA A 34 -31.42 -33.92 -15.84
CA ALA A 34 -31.65 -35.24 -15.23
C ALA A 34 -31.40 -35.18 -13.72
N ALA A 35 -32.49 -35.37 -12.98
CA ALA A 35 -32.57 -35.33 -11.53
C ALA A 35 -31.89 -36.55 -10.86
N SER A 36 -31.20 -36.31 -9.74
CA SER A 36 -30.99 -37.25 -8.63
C SER A 36 -30.50 -36.48 -7.40
N ALA A 37 -31.27 -36.49 -6.31
CA ALA A 37 -30.91 -35.99 -4.98
C ALA A 37 -31.49 -36.98 -3.94
N PRO A 38 -31.05 -37.01 -2.66
CA PRO A 38 -30.16 -36.08 -1.98
C PRO A 38 -29.02 -36.77 -1.18
N ALA A 39 -27.80 -36.25 -1.26
CA ALA A 39 -26.78 -36.49 -0.22
C ALA A 39 -26.48 -35.15 0.45
N ALA A 40 -27.01 -34.96 1.65
CA ALA A 40 -26.79 -33.80 2.50
C ALA A 40 -25.34 -33.77 2.98
N SER A 41 -24.44 -33.38 2.09
CA SER A 41 -23.15 -32.81 2.44
C SER A 41 -23.36 -31.31 2.51
N THR A 42 -23.47 -30.76 3.72
CA THR A 42 -23.36 -29.31 3.93
C THR A 42 -21.93 -28.90 3.57
N LYS A 43 -21.66 -28.83 2.25
CA LYS A 43 -20.62 -27.95 1.72
C LYS A 43 -21.08 -26.57 2.13
N MET A 44 -20.52 -26.09 3.23
CA MET A 44 -20.53 -24.69 3.58
C MET A 44 -19.85 -23.98 2.41
N GLN A 45 -20.68 -23.57 1.46
CA GLN A 45 -20.35 -22.65 0.40
C GLN A 45 -19.90 -21.41 1.16
N HIS A 46 -18.58 -21.24 1.21
CA HIS A 46 -17.97 -20.02 1.71
C HIS A 46 -18.24 -18.98 0.62
N ASP A 47 -19.50 -18.56 0.52
CA ASP A 47 -19.96 -17.53 -0.39
C ASP A 47 -19.16 -16.27 -0.08
N GLY A 48 -18.18 -16.01 -0.94
CA GLY A 48 -18.22 -14.86 -1.83
C GLY A 48 -18.16 -13.47 -1.20
N HIS A 49 -18.04 -13.33 0.12
CA HIS A 49 -17.99 -12.04 0.79
C HIS A 49 -16.73 -11.87 1.65
N ARG A 50 -15.57 -12.32 1.14
CA ARG A 50 -14.34 -11.59 1.44
C ARG A 50 -14.46 -10.26 0.72
N GLY A 51 -14.99 -9.28 1.45
CA GLY A 51 -15.51 -8.02 0.93
C GLY A 51 -14.64 -7.45 -0.17
N GLN A 52 -15.30 -6.98 -1.24
CA GLN A 52 -14.74 -6.15 -2.30
C GLN A 52 -13.47 -5.47 -1.79
N HIS A 53 -12.31 -6.06 -2.10
CA HIS A 53 -11.05 -5.38 -1.94
C HIS A 53 -11.25 -4.08 -2.71
N ARG A 54 -11.31 -2.94 -2.02
CA ARG A 54 -11.42 -1.61 -2.65
C ARG A 54 -10.35 -1.53 -3.73
N GLY A 55 -10.76 -1.83 -4.97
CA GLY A 55 -9.92 -2.27 -6.08
C GLY A 55 -9.30 -1.08 -6.78
N GLY A 56 -8.51 -0.31 -6.04
CA GLY A 56 -7.72 0.77 -6.59
C GLY A 56 -6.27 0.34 -6.76
N ASN A 57 -5.64 0.78 -7.86
CA ASN A 57 -4.21 0.68 -8.04
C ASN A 57 -3.50 1.27 -6.79
N PRO A 58 -2.60 0.54 -6.13
CA PRO A 58 -1.87 1.05 -4.95
C PRO A 58 -1.19 2.41 -5.20
N ALA A 59 -0.70 2.64 -6.43
CA ALA A 59 -0.10 3.92 -6.81
C ALA A 59 -1.12 5.07 -6.78
N GLU A 60 -2.34 4.86 -7.31
CA GLU A 60 -3.40 5.87 -7.29
C GLU A 60 -3.85 6.19 -5.87
N ARG A 61 -3.94 5.20 -4.99
CA ARG A 61 -4.30 5.44 -3.58
C ARG A 61 -3.24 6.28 -2.87
N MET A 62 -1.96 6.02 -3.14
CA MET A 62 -0.86 6.82 -2.60
C MET A 62 -0.85 8.23 -3.17
N ALA A 63 -1.06 8.40 -4.47
CA ALA A 63 -1.16 9.73 -5.08
C ALA A 63 -2.33 10.54 -4.49
N LYS A 64 -3.52 9.93 -4.35
CA LYS A 64 -4.68 10.55 -3.71
C LYS A 64 -4.41 10.89 -2.23
N TYR A 65 -3.66 10.07 -1.52
CA TYR A 65 -3.25 10.34 -0.14
C TYR A 65 -2.29 11.54 -0.08
N GLN A 66 -1.26 11.55 -0.92
CA GLN A 66 -0.28 12.63 -0.99
C GLN A 66 -0.95 13.96 -1.35
N ALA A 67 -1.84 13.99 -2.36
CA ALA A 67 -2.58 15.20 -2.72
C ALA A 67 -3.40 15.75 -1.55
N ARG A 68 -4.22 14.90 -0.90
CA ARG A 68 -5.02 15.33 0.27
C ARG A 68 -4.15 15.82 1.43
N LEU A 69 -2.97 15.23 1.62
CA LEU A 69 -2.07 15.64 2.70
C LEU A 69 -1.41 16.99 2.36
N HIS A 70 -0.98 17.19 1.12
CA HIS A 70 -0.45 18.46 0.63
C HIS A 70 -1.45 19.60 0.83
N ASP A 71 -2.69 19.41 0.40
CA ASP A 71 -3.78 20.40 0.54
C ASP A 71 -4.01 20.78 2.02
N LYS A 72 -4.01 19.78 2.92
CA LYS A 72 -4.21 19.99 4.35
C LYS A 72 -3.06 20.76 5.01
N LEU A 73 -1.83 20.49 4.59
CA LEU A 73 -0.64 21.11 5.17
C LEU A 73 -0.48 22.57 4.76
N LYS A 74 -1.14 22.99 3.66
CA LYS A 74 -1.04 24.36 3.13
C LYS A 74 0.42 24.81 3.06
N LEU A 75 1.23 24.03 2.35
CA LEU A 75 2.67 24.24 2.28
C LEU A 75 2.99 25.59 1.64
N THR A 76 4.07 26.21 2.13
CA THR A 76 4.60 27.43 1.50
C THR A 76 5.49 27.07 0.32
N ALA A 77 5.73 28.02 -0.59
CA ALA A 77 6.63 27.82 -1.73
C ALA A 77 8.05 27.39 -1.30
N ALA A 78 8.51 27.80 -0.11
CA ALA A 78 9.79 27.39 0.44
C ALA A 78 9.83 25.92 0.92
N GLN A 79 8.66 25.33 1.23
CA GLN A 79 8.51 23.95 1.72
C GLN A 79 8.29 22.93 0.58
N GLU A 80 7.82 23.38 -0.59
CA GLU A 80 7.57 22.53 -1.77
C GLU A 80 8.77 21.65 -2.19
N PRO A 81 10.03 22.13 -2.18
CA PRO A 81 11.17 21.28 -2.53
C PRO A 81 11.38 20.11 -1.56
N ALA A 82 11.09 20.34 -0.26
CA ALA A 82 11.18 19.29 0.76
C ALA A 82 10.03 18.27 0.60
N TRP A 83 8.83 18.74 0.26
CA TRP A 83 7.69 17.88 -0.05
C TRP A 83 7.93 16.98 -1.27
N ALA A 84 8.46 17.53 -2.36
CA ALA A 84 8.79 16.76 -3.56
C ALA A 84 9.82 15.65 -3.26
N THR A 85 10.83 15.96 -2.44
CA THR A 85 11.85 14.98 -2.02
C THR A 85 11.23 13.87 -1.16
N PHE A 86 10.39 14.24 -0.19
CA PHE A 86 9.69 13.29 0.67
C PHE A 86 8.76 12.36 -0.11
N THR A 87 7.92 12.90 -1.01
CA THR A 87 6.97 12.10 -1.78
C THR A 87 7.65 11.16 -2.76
N ALA A 88 8.75 11.59 -3.39
CA ALA A 88 9.57 10.74 -4.25
C ALA A 88 10.20 9.56 -3.49
N ALA A 89 10.74 9.81 -2.29
CA ALA A 89 11.31 8.74 -1.44
C ALA A 89 10.26 7.73 -0.95
N ASN A 90 9.00 8.18 -0.81
CA ASN A 90 7.88 7.36 -0.35
C ASN A 90 7.04 6.78 -1.49
N ALA A 91 7.41 7.02 -2.75
CA ALA A 91 6.71 6.45 -3.89
C ALA A 91 6.76 4.91 -3.85
N PRO A 92 5.67 4.21 -4.24
CA PRO A 92 5.70 2.77 -4.39
C PRO A 92 6.76 2.39 -5.42
N LYS A 93 7.78 1.63 -5.00
CA LYS A 93 8.68 0.98 -5.94
C LYS A 93 7.89 -0.12 -6.64
N LYS A 94 7.89 -0.12 -7.97
CA LYS A 94 7.31 -1.25 -8.72
C LYS A 94 8.02 -2.53 -8.26
N PRO A 95 7.29 -3.62 -7.98
CA PRO A 95 7.95 -4.91 -7.76
C PRO A 95 8.80 -5.21 -8.99
N MET A 96 10.11 -5.28 -8.81
CA MET A 96 11.01 -5.73 -9.87
C MET A 96 10.92 -7.25 -9.93
N GLY A 97 10.24 -7.76 -10.96
CA GLY A 97 10.21 -9.19 -11.27
C GLY A 97 8.86 -9.87 -11.03
N ASP A 98 8.77 -11.10 -11.55
CA ASP A 98 7.60 -11.95 -11.41
C ASP A 98 7.48 -12.47 -9.97
N TRP A 99 6.51 -11.91 -9.24
CA TRP A 99 6.21 -12.32 -7.87
C TRP A 99 5.82 -13.80 -7.77
N LYS A 100 5.21 -14.37 -8.83
CA LYS A 100 4.83 -15.78 -8.88
C LYS A 100 6.09 -16.65 -8.96
N ALA A 101 6.99 -16.36 -9.89
CA ALA A 101 8.27 -17.05 -9.99
C ALA A 101 9.10 -16.97 -8.71
N LYS A 102 9.15 -15.79 -8.06
CA LYS A 102 9.85 -15.62 -6.77
C LYS A 102 9.23 -16.47 -5.66
N ARG A 103 7.89 -16.56 -5.63
CA ARG A 103 7.17 -17.40 -4.66
C ARG A 103 7.45 -18.88 -4.88
N GLU A 104 7.44 -19.34 -6.13
CA GLU A 104 7.74 -20.72 -6.50
C GLU A 104 9.19 -21.10 -6.17
N ALA A 105 10.15 -20.19 -6.40
CA ALA A 105 11.54 -20.39 -6.00
C ALA A 105 11.69 -20.55 -4.47
N MET A 106 11.02 -19.71 -3.68
CA MET A 106 11.07 -19.83 -2.21
C MET A 106 10.39 -21.10 -1.66
N ALA A 107 9.42 -21.65 -2.40
CA ALA A 107 8.75 -22.90 -2.01
C ALA A 107 9.66 -24.13 -2.13
N LYS A 108 10.66 -24.09 -3.02
CA LYS A 108 11.63 -25.17 -3.24
C LYS A 108 12.80 -25.18 -2.24
N LEU A 109 12.99 -24.09 -1.49
CA LEU A 109 14.02 -24.00 -0.45
C LEU A 109 13.70 -24.92 0.73
N SER A 110 14.73 -25.48 1.35
CA SER A 110 14.61 -26.15 2.65
C SER A 110 14.21 -25.16 3.75
N ALA A 111 13.80 -25.67 4.91
CA ALA A 111 13.40 -24.81 6.04
C ALA A 111 14.48 -23.79 6.48
N PRO A 112 15.77 -24.16 6.68
CA PRO A 112 16.81 -23.20 7.06
C PRO A 112 17.08 -22.16 5.97
N GLU A 113 17.23 -22.57 4.71
CA GLU A 113 17.47 -21.65 3.58
C GLU A 113 16.31 -20.67 3.39
N ARG A 114 15.07 -21.12 3.62
CA ARG A 114 13.90 -20.24 3.59
C ARG A 114 13.98 -19.18 4.68
N MET A 115 14.41 -19.53 5.89
CA MET A 115 14.58 -18.55 6.98
C MET A 115 15.67 -17.53 6.64
N GLU A 116 16.80 -17.97 6.09
CA GLU A 116 17.87 -17.09 5.63
C GLU A 116 17.38 -16.10 4.57
N GLN A 117 16.62 -16.59 3.58
CA GLN A 117 16.02 -15.75 2.54
C GLN A 117 15.04 -14.71 3.11
N TRP A 118 14.27 -15.09 4.12
CA TRP A 118 13.37 -14.16 4.82
C TRP A 118 14.13 -13.08 5.58
N ILE A 119 15.23 -13.44 6.25
CA ILE A 119 16.12 -12.48 6.92
C ILE A 119 16.71 -11.51 5.90
N ALA A 120 17.20 -12.01 4.76
CA ALA A 120 17.77 -11.17 3.69
C ALA A 120 16.73 -10.16 3.16
N MET A 121 15.53 -10.62 2.82
CA MET A 121 14.44 -9.72 2.38
C MET A 121 14.02 -8.74 3.47
N SER A 122 14.10 -9.14 4.75
CA SER A 122 13.78 -8.25 5.87
C SER A 122 14.81 -7.14 6.03
N LYS A 123 16.10 -7.45 5.86
CA LYS A 123 17.17 -6.44 5.86
C LYS A 123 16.98 -5.41 4.76
N GLU A 124 16.64 -5.84 3.54
CA GLU A 124 16.31 -4.92 2.43
C GLU A 124 15.12 -4.00 2.76
N ARG A 125 14.08 -4.55 3.40
CA ARG A 125 12.91 -3.77 3.84
C ARG A 125 13.29 -2.77 4.92
N ILE A 126 14.13 -3.14 5.89
CA ILE A 126 14.62 -2.24 6.93
C ILE A 126 15.41 -1.10 6.31
N ALA A 127 16.38 -1.38 5.42
CA ALA A 127 17.14 -0.34 4.73
C ALA A 127 16.24 0.62 3.94
N SER A 128 15.20 0.11 3.27
CA SER A 128 14.22 0.97 2.60
C SER A 128 13.39 1.82 3.57
N GLN A 129 13.12 1.34 4.79
CA GLN A 129 12.41 2.11 5.81
C GLN A 129 13.29 3.20 6.42
N GLU A 130 14.57 2.91 6.66
CA GLU A 130 15.56 3.88 7.14
C GLU A 130 15.72 5.04 6.14
N SER A 131 15.79 4.73 4.84
CA SER A 131 15.82 5.76 3.80
C SER A 131 14.56 6.65 3.82
N ARG A 132 13.36 6.06 3.98
CA ARG A 132 12.11 6.81 4.13
C ARG A 132 12.08 7.65 5.40
N LEU A 133 12.60 7.13 6.51
CA LEU A 133 12.70 7.84 7.78
C LEU A 133 13.64 9.05 7.64
N ALA A 134 14.76 8.92 6.94
CA ALA A 134 15.66 10.05 6.69
C ALA A 134 14.94 11.17 5.92
N SER A 135 14.25 10.84 4.82
CA SER A 135 13.46 11.82 4.07
C SER A 135 12.32 12.43 4.88
N LEU A 136 11.67 11.64 5.74
CA LEU A 136 10.64 12.13 6.66
C LEU A 136 11.22 13.13 7.66
N LYS A 137 12.37 12.84 8.29
CA LYS A 137 13.02 13.77 9.24
C LYS A 137 13.36 15.10 8.57
N THR A 138 13.89 15.07 7.35
CA THR A 138 14.20 16.29 6.58
C THR A 138 12.95 17.11 6.28
N PHE A 139 11.86 16.47 5.84
CA PHE A 139 10.60 17.16 5.59
C PHE A 139 9.96 17.71 6.86
N TYR A 140 9.93 16.92 7.93
CA TYR A 140 9.35 17.31 9.21
C TYR A 140 10.11 18.49 9.85
N ALA A 141 11.42 18.62 9.62
CA ALA A 141 12.21 19.74 10.11
C ALA A 141 11.79 21.10 9.54
N VAL A 142 11.24 21.14 8.33
CA VAL A 142 10.81 22.40 7.67
C VAL A 142 9.34 22.76 7.92
N LEU A 143 8.58 21.88 8.57
CA LEU A 143 7.17 22.12 8.92
C LEU A 143 7.04 23.00 10.17
N THR A 144 6.02 23.87 10.18
CA THR A 144 5.63 24.62 11.39
C THR A 144 5.01 23.67 12.43
N PRO A 145 4.94 24.07 13.72
CA PRO A 145 4.28 23.27 14.75
C PRO A 145 2.84 22.87 14.39
N GLU A 146 2.08 23.75 13.76
CA GLU A 146 0.69 23.50 13.34
C GLU A 146 0.64 22.46 12.21
N GLN A 147 1.52 22.58 11.22
CA GLN A 147 1.62 21.64 10.10
C GLN A 147 2.06 20.24 10.58
N LYS A 148 2.98 20.17 11.54
CA LYS A 148 3.41 18.92 12.18
C LYS A 148 2.22 18.19 12.81
N LYS A 149 1.38 18.90 13.55
CA LYS A 149 0.15 18.33 14.13
C LYS A 149 -0.79 17.78 13.05
N VAL A 150 -1.04 18.55 11.99
CA VAL A 150 -1.88 18.10 10.86
C VAL A 150 -1.30 16.86 10.17
N PHE A 151 0.03 16.82 10.01
CA PHE A 151 0.74 15.67 9.48
C PHE A 151 0.53 14.44 10.36
N ASP A 152 0.80 14.55 11.66
CA ASP A 152 0.73 13.45 12.63
C ASP A 152 -0.70 12.87 12.74
N ASP A 153 -1.73 13.72 12.66
CA ASP A 153 -3.13 13.28 12.62
C ASP A 153 -3.53 12.60 11.30
N SER A 154 -2.77 12.84 10.22
CA SER A 154 -3.04 12.32 8.88
C SER A 154 -2.24 11.05 8.53
N VAL A 155 -1.26 10.65 9.34
CA VAL A 155 -0.49 9.42 9.13
C VAL A 155 -1.21 8.21 9.76
N PRO A 156 -1.32 7.07 9.04
CA PRO A 156 -1.84 5.84 9.61
C PRO A 156 -1.04 5.42 10.85
N GLY A 157 -1.71 5.30 12.01
CA GLY A 157 -1.07 5.03 13.30
C GLY A 157 -0.97 6.22 14.25
N GLY A 158 -1.35 7.43 13.80
CA GLY A 158 -1.56 8.59 14.67
C GLY A 158 -2.79 8.44 15.59
N LYS A 159 -3.05 9.45 16.44
CA LYS A 159 -4.10 9.48 17.47
C LYS A 159 -5.51 9.04 17.02
N HIS A 160 -5.80 9.13 15.72
CA HIS A 160 -7.11 8.79 15.14
C HIS A 160 -7.10 7.58 14.18
N GLY A 161 -5.96 6.89 14.02
CA GLY A 161 -5.78 5.80 13.05
C GLY A 161 -6.03 4.39 13.60
N GLY A 162 -6.38 4.25 14.88
CA GLY A 162 -6.28 2.99 15.64
C GLY A 162 -7.54 2.16 15.83
N HIS A 163 -8.54 2.21 14.94
CA HIS A 163 -9.80 1.43 15.12
C HIS A 163 -10.26 0.64 13.88
N ARG A 164 -9.37 -0.06 13.19
CA ARG A 164 -9.76 -1.09 12.21
C ARG A 164 -8.85 -2.30 12.29
N GLY A 165 -9.04 -3.11 13.32
CA GLY A 165 -8.32 -4.38 13.51
C GLY A 165 -8.84 -5.18 14.70
N GLY A 166 -10.14 -5.13 14.98
CA GLY A 166 -10.78 -6.03 15.94
C GLY A 166 -11.29 -7.29 15.23
N HIS A 167 -11.10 -8.44 15.87
CA HIS A 167 -11.57 -9.79 15.51
C HIS A 167 -10.60 -10.68 14.71
N HIS A 168 -9.50 -11.09 15.36
CA HIS A 168 -8.94 -12.44 15.21
C HIS A 168 -8.58 -12.94 16.60
N GLY A 169 -9.38 -13.87 17.14
CA GLY A 169 -9.08 -14.49 18.44
C GLY A 169 -10.28 -15.02 19.23
N MET A 170 -11.30 -15.61 18.59
CA MET A 170 -12.19 -16.51 19.32
C MET A 170 -11.61 -17.92 19.21
N HIS A 171 -10.67 -18.23 20.11
CA HIS A 171 -10.38 -19.60 20.50
C HIS A 171 -11.64 -20.16 21.17
N GLN A 172 -12.45 -20.90 20.44
CA GLN A 172 -13.45 -21.76 21.05
C GLN A 172 -12.69 -22.93 21.68
N GLN A 173 -12.58 -22.92 23.01
CA GLN A 173 -12.26 -24.15 23.75
C GLN A 173 -13.40 -25.15 23.54
N PRO A 174 -13.12 -26.43 23.23
CA PRO A 174 -14.13 -27.46 23.32
C PRO A 174 -14.48 -27.69 24.79
N LYS A 175 -15.75 -27.55 25.14
CA LYS A 175 -16.31 -28.08 26.39
C LYS A 175 -16.23 -29.60 26.31
N ALA A 176 -15.35 -30.20 27.10
CA ALA A 176 -15.41 -31.63 27.39
C ALA A 176 -16.71 -31.92 28.17
N GLY A 177 -17.46 -32.90 27.69
CA GLY A 177 -18.51 -33.57 28.46
C GLY A 177 -17.94 -34.56 29.46
#